data_AF-A0A357MMK8-F1
#
_entry.id   AF-A0A357MMK8-F1
#
_cell.length_a   1.000
_cell.length_b   1.000
_cell.length_c   1.000
_cell.angle_alpha   90.00
_cell.angle_beta   90.00
_cell.angle_gamma   90.00
#
_symmetry.space_group_name_H-M   'P 1'
#
loop_
_entity.id
_entity.type
_entity.pdbx_description
1 polymer ?
#
loop_
_entity_poly.entity_id
_entity_poly.type
_entity_poly.pdbx_seq_one_letter_code
_entity_poly.pdbx_strand_id
1 'polypeptide(L)' 'MVLGGFAIGWAIYDHFDDDDDGRDNDQDLRGTEADDRLEGDSGNDAIEGLGGDDNLLGQGGNDRIA' A
#
# COMPACT_ATOMS: atom_id res chain seq x y z
N MET A 1 -7.15 -30.31 15.99
CA MET A 1 -8.09 -29.37 16.64
C MET A 1 -7.27 -28.15 17.00
N VAL A 2 -7.37 -26.98 16.39
CA VAL A 2 -8.25 -26.44 15.34
C VAL A 2 -7.55 -26.55 13.97
N LEU A 3 -8.31 -26.94 12.94
CA LEU A 3 -7.96 -26.87 11.52
C LEU A 3 -8.74 -25.69 10.95
N GLY A 4 -8.07 -24.73 10.32
CA GLY A 4 -8.69 -23.59 9.63
C GLY A 4 -7.61 -22.60 9.21
N GLY A 5 -7.38 -22.26 7.95
CA GLY A 5 -8.15 -22.58 6.76
C GLY A 5 -7.25 -22.76 5.53
N PHE A 6 -7.51 -23.83 4.80
CA PHE A 6 -7.33 -23.82 3.36
C PHE A 6 -8.48 -23.01 2.76
N ALA A 7 -8.19 -21.81 2.26
CA ALA A 7 -9.01 -21.11 1.30
C ALA A 7 -8.09 -20.31 0.35
N ILE A 8 -7.76 -20.96 -0.76
CA ILE A 8 -7.66 -20.39 -2.11
C ILE A 8 -7.71 -18.85 -2.21
N GLY A 9 -6.63 -18.25 -2.73
CA GLY A 9 -6.62 -16.85 -3.21
C GLY A 9 -5.71 -15.89 -2.46
N TRP A 10 -4.93 -16.37 -1.48
CA TRP A 10 -3.85 -15.60 -0.89
C TRP A 10 -2.55 -16.14 -1.48
N ALA A 11 -2.02 -15.46 -2.50
CA ALA A 11 -0.57 -15.35 -2.56
C ALA A 11 -0.20 -14.67 -1.24
N ILE A 12 0.25 -15.51 -0.31
CA ILE A 12 1.04 -15.21 0.88
C ILE A 12 1.45 -13.73 0.86
N TYR A 13 0.68 -12.88 1.56
CA TYR A 13 1.16 -11.57 1.96
C TYR A 13 2.19 -11.86 3.05
N ASP A 14 3.35 -12.30 2.59
CA ASP A 14 4.55 -12.39 3.38
C ASP A 14 5.34 -11.13 3.04
N HIS A 15 4.94 -10.03 3.65
CA HIS A 15 5.88 -8.97 3.92
C HIS A 15 5.94 -8.81 5.44
N PHE A 16 6.80 -9.64 6.02
CA PHE A 16 7.43 -9.36 7.30
C PHE A 16 8.21 -8.05 7.17
N ASP A 17 7.54 -6.91 7.30
CA ASP A 17 8.21 -5.66 7.59
C ASP A 17 8.13 -5.43 9.10
N ASP A 18 9.27 -5.69 9.74
CA ASP A 18 9.55 -5.63 11.17
C ASP A 18 9.93 -4.20 11.62
N ASP A 19 9.45 -3.12 10.97
CA ASP A 19 9.87 -1.73 11.28
C ASP A 19 8.73 -0.68 11.31
N ASP A 20 7.46 -1.08 11.47
CA ASP A 20 6.37 -0.11 11.68
C ASP A 20 5.98 -0.09 13.17
N ASP A 21 6.38 0.95 13.90
CA ASP A 21 5.97 1.14 15.30
C ASP A 21 4.53 1.66 15.41
N GLY A 22 3.68 1.36 14.44
CA GLY A 22 2.22 1.28 14.55
C GLY A 22 1.57 2.60 14.95
N ARG A 23 2.27 3.72 14.73
CA ARG A 23 1.82 5.09 15.01
C ARG A 23 1.91 5.99 13.79
N ASP A 24 2.45 5.45 12.71
CA ASP A 24 2.65 5.97 11.39
C ASP A 24 1.59 5.28 10.54
N ASN A 25 0.64 6.03 10.01
CA ASN A 25 -0.32 5.53 9.04
C ASN A 25 0.30 5.50 7.64
N ASP A 26 1.53 4.98 7.58
CA ASP A 26 2.37 4.92 6.40
C ASP A 26 1.89 3.76 5.51
N GLN A 27 1.79 4.02 4.20
CA GLN A 27 1.21 3.11 3.22
C GLN A 27 2.14 2.92 2.02
N ASP A 28 2.23 1.67 1.55
CA ASP A 28 2.82 1.33 0.25
C ASP A 28 1.70 1.10 -0.78
N LEU A 29 1.46 2.12 -1.61
CA LEU A 29 0.43 2.12 -2.67
C LEU A 29 1.08 2.00 -4.05
N ARG A 30 0.56 1.08 -4.87
CA ARG A 30 1.05 0.87 -6.24
C ARG A 30 -0.09 0.72 -7.24
N GLY A 31 -0.03 1.53 -8.29
CA GLY A 31 -0.96 1.58 -9.41
C GLY A 31 -0.62 0.55 -10.49
N THR A 32 -1.08 0.81 -11.70
CA THR A 32 -1.09 -0.08 -12.85
C THR A 32 -0.62 0.68 -14.11
N GLU A 33 -0.73 0.06 -15.28
CA GLU A 33 -0.40 0.72 -16.55
C GLU A 33 -1.59 1.54 -17.11
N ALA A 34 -2.64 1.75 -16.31
CA ALA A 34 -3.83 2.50 -16.65
C ALA A 34 -4.09 3.59 -15.61
N ASP A 35 -4.95 4.55 -15.94
CA ASP A 35 -5.27 5.68 -15.06
C ASP A 35 -5.78 5.23 -13.68
N ASP A 36 -5.00 5.49 -12.63
CA ASP A 36 -5.31 5.11 -11.27
C ASP A 36 -5.66 6.31 -10.37
N ARG A 37 -6.36 6.00 -9.28
CA ARG A 37 -6.57 6.94 -8.16
C ARG A 37 -6.06 6.30 -6.88
N LEU A 38 -4.90 6.77 -6.41
CA LEU A 38 -4.26 6.29 -5.20
C LEU A 38 -4.28 7.40 -4.14
N GLU A 39 -4.70 7.05 -2.93
CA GLU A 39 -4.85 7.98 -1.82
C GLU A 39 -4.25 7.35 -0.55
N GLY A 40 -3.15 7.95 -0.08
CA GLY A 40 -2.49 7.68 1.18
C GLY A 40 -3.25 8.23 2.38
N ASP A 41 -2.63 8.28 3.55
CA ASP A 41 -3.20 8.76 4.81
C ASP A 41 -2.28 9.81 5.48
N SER A 42 -2.43 10.10 6.77
CA SER A 42 -1.57 11.10 7.45
C SER A 42 -0.13 10.64 7.77
N GLY A 43 0.32 9.53 7.18
CA GLY A 43 1.64 8.93 7.38
C GLY A 43 2.63 9.32 6.28
N ASN A 44 3.86 8.80 6.32
CA ASN A 44 4.81 8.95 5.22
C ASN A 44 4.58 7.84 4.19
N ASP A 45 3.75 8.11 3.19
CA ASP A 45 3.34 7.09 2.23
C ASP A 45 4.30 6.97 1.05
N ALA A 46 4.48 5.75 0.53
CA ALA A 46 5.09 5.52 -0.77
C ALA A 46 4.00 5.19 -1.80
N ILE A 47 3.80 6.08 -2.77
CA ILE A 47 2.77 5.96 -3.80
C ILE A 47 3.41 5.92 -5.18
N GLU A 48 3.24 4.83 -5.92
CA GLU A 48 3.74 4.66 -7.29
C GLU A 48 2.56 4.51 -8.26
N GLY A 49 2.35 5.47 -9.16
CA GLY A 49 1.26 5.41 -10.16
C GLY A 49 1.51 4.42 -11.29
N LEU A 50 2.79 4.26 -11.67
CA LEU A 50 3.26 3.54 -12.86
C LEU A 50 2.90 4.24 -14.18
N GLY A 51 1.94 3.73 -14.94
CA GLY A 51 1.64 4.20 -16.30
C GLY A 51 0.19 4.65 -16.44
N GLY A 52 -0.07 5.61 -17.32
CA GLY A 52 -1.40 6.24 -17.44
C GLY A 52 -1.41 7.65 -16.86
N ASP A 53 -2.58 8.26 -16.81
CA ASP A 53 -2.81 9.58 -16.22
C ASP A 53 -3.36 9.43 -14.79
N ASP A 54 -2.45 9.34 -13.82
CA ASP A 54 -2.80 9.02 -12.43
C ASP A 54 -3.20 10.22 -11.57
N ASN A 55 -4.05 9.96 -10.58
CA ASN A 55 -4.35 10.88 -9.48
C ASN A 55 -3.80 10.32 -8.16
N LEU A 56 -2.61 10.77 -7.79
CA LEU A 56 -1.90 10.33 -6.59
C LEU A 56 -2.00 11.39 -5.49
N LEU A 57 -2.48 11.00 -4.31
CA LEU A 57 -2.63 11.89 -3.15
C LEU A 57 -2.04 11.24 -1.90
N GLY A 58 -0.94 11.77 -1.37
CA GLY A 58 -0.38 11.26 -0.10
C GLY A 58 -1.18 11.64 1.14
N GLN A 59 -1.90 12.77 1.10
CA GLN A 59 -2.46 13.44 2.28
C GLN A 59 -1.41 14.13 3.15
N GLY A 60 -1.14 13.66 4.36
CA GLY A 60 -0.30 14.36 5.34
C GLY A 60 0.89 13.50 5.73
N GLY A 61 2.01 14.08 6.13
CA GLY A 61 3.25 13.32 6.30
C GLY A 61 4.24 13.67 5.18
N ASN A 62 5.34 12.90 5.09
CA ASN A 62 6.36 13.10 4.07
C ASN A 62 6.30 11.99 3.02
N ASP A 63 5.41 12.16 2.06
CA ASP A 63 5.14 11.13 1.06
C ASP A 63 6.17 11.10 -0.06
N ARG A 64 6.42 9.90 -0.57
CA ARG A 64 7.15 9.66 -1.81
C ARG A 64 6.16 9.25 -2.89
N ILE A 65 5.86 10.18 -3.79
CA ILE A 65 4.96 9.96 -4.92
C ILE A 65 5.76 9.90 -6.22
N ALA A 66 5.57 8.84 -7.01
CA ALA A 66 6.33 8.54 -8.23
C ALA A 66 5.45 8.09 -9.40
#